data_AF-A0A4Q3EQM7-F1
#
_entry.id   AF-A0A4Q3EQM7-F1
#
_cell.length_a   1.000
_cell.length_b   1.000
_cell.length_c   1.000
_cell.angle_alpha   90.00
_cell.angle_beta   90.00
_cell.angle_gamma   90.00
#
_symmetry.space_group_name_H-M   'P 1'
#
loop_
_entity.id
_entity.type
_entity.pdbx_description
1 polymer ?
#
loop_
_entity_poly.entity_id
_entity_poly.type
_entity_poly.pdbx_seq_one_letter_code
_entity_poly.pdbx_strand_id
1 'polypeptide(L)'
;MKLNPPFFLAGSIAILCLLCSTAGAQMKPAVRDSIYSDVLKETRIFMVTMPEVYKPGSTDKYDVMYALDGERQERILPSIQSFNEWLQVAPPNIVVDLYNTDRNRDFTPTHTGDNATSGGAAKFLLFIKTELVPYINKKYPSNNSNGLFGHSLGGLFAMYAFLQEPNLFESYIACDPSFWWDNRYMVKQVAAKLDSTYANSNKALFLTGREGNDYAGMGIEAMDSVLKAKAISGLNVKTIVYQNENHGTIVLKTIYDGLRYIYTGYANRTGDVIIYPQNGIMLKDKPIIINCFSDPETIRYTTDGTGPKLNSAKMQTELTLTKPGKLKLKAFPYRVKNEKVTTGNFKLGEAWPPGALPKNVQQGGLKYAFYKGEWEKMPDFKKLKPAATGLINDHFEWNQLPTQANFALVIDGYIEIKEEGYHMFVLDSDDGSKLYLNNKLLINHDGLTQMQLGSGQTYILPLKKGIYPIRLEYFLNGGRGGLSLKYVTPNTSKFIGIPDEVLYHK
;
A
#
# COMPACT_ATOMS: atom_id res chain seq x y z
N MET A 1 -64.94 -48.41 -13.91
CA MET A 1 -64.51 -48.82 -15.26
C MET A 1 -64.13 -47.54 -16.02
N LYS A 2 -62.86 -47.44 -16.45
CA LYS A 2 -62.28 -46.54 -17.52
C LYS A 2 -62.42 -45.00 -17.34
N LEU A 3 -61.34 -44.23 -17.11
CA LEU A 3 -60.28 -43.71 -18.00
C LEU A 3 -60.66 -42.45 -18.84
N ASN A 4 -60.16 -41.28 -18.36
CA ASN A 4 -59.58 -40.05 -19.01
C ASN A 4 -60.33 -39.25 -20.11
N PRO A 5 -59.97 -37.95 -20.41
CA PRO A 5 -58.96 -37.02 -19.83
C PRO A 5 -59.47 -35.55 -19.58
N PRO A 6 -58.63 -34.60 -19.07
CA PRO A 6 -58.93 -33.16 -19.12
C PRO A 6 -58.19 -32.44 -20.28
N PHE A 7 -58.87 -31.50 -20.94
CA PHE A 7 -58.30 -30.53 -21.88
C PHE A 7 -58.51 -29.10 -21.34
N PHE A 8 -57.41 -28.34 -21.30
CA PHE A 8 -57.26 -26.88 -21.38
C PHE A 8 -58.00 -25.97 -20.39
N LEU A 9 -57.24 -25.37 -19.47
CA LEU A 9 -57.60 -24.12 -18.80
C LEU A 9 -56.76 -22.97 -19.36
N ALA A 10 -57.48 -21.96 -19.84
CA ALA A 10 -56.96 -20.75 -20.44
C ALA A 10 -56.38 -19.77 -19.40
N GLY A 11 -55.27 -19.14 -19.81
CA GLY A 11 -54.81 -17.77 -19.52
C GLY A 11 -55.20 -17.10 -18.21
N SER A 12 -54.23 -16.99 -17.30
CA SER A 12 -54.13 -15.88 -16.34
C SER A 12 -52.91 -15.04 -16.70
N ILE A 13 -53.14 -13.90 -17.37
CA ILE A 13 -52.15 -12.85 -17.61
C ILE A 13 -51.96 -12.13 -16.27
N ALA A 14 -50.89 -12.48 -15.55
CA ALA A 14 -50.44 -11.73 -14.39
C ALA A 14 -49.64 -10.51 -14.87
N ILE A 15 -50.12 -9.34 -14.49
CA ILE A 15 -49.51 -8.03 -14.69
C ILE A 15 -48.12 -8.02 -14.04
N LEU A 16 -47.08 -8.14 -14.87
CA LEU A 16 -45.71 -7.89 -14.47
C LEU A 16 -45.53 -6.36 -14.41
N CYS A 17 -45.72 -5.78 -13.24
CA CYS A 17 -45.29 -4.41 -12.98
C CYS A 17 -43.79 -4.31 -13.23
N LEU A 18 -43.43 -3.65 -14.33
CA LEU A 18 -42.09 -3.17 -14.62
C LEU A 18 -41.62 -2.29 -13.46
N LEU A 19 -40.88 -2.88 -12.52
CA LEU A 19 -39.87 -2.16 -11.75
C LEU A 19 -38.76 -1.79 -12.73
N CYS A 20 -39.00 -0.76 -13.53
CA CYS A 20 -37.91 0.05 -14.07
C CYS A 20 -37.28 0.73 -12.86
N SER A 21 -36.37 0.04 -12.17
CA SER A 21 -35.30 0.73 -11.48
C SER A 21 -34.58 1.51 -12.58
N THR A 22 -34.83 2.82 -12.65
CA THR A 22 -33.86 3.71 -13.26
C THR A 22 -32.61 3.55 -12.42
N ALA A 23 -31.75 2.61 -12.81
CA ALA A 23 -30.34 2.69 -12.52
C ALA A 23 -29.88 3.97 -13.23
N GLY A 24 -30.12 5.12 -12.59
CA GLY A 24 -29.38 6.31 -12.92
C GLY A 24 -27.93 5.90 -12.73
N ALA A 25 -27.16 5.84 -13.80
CA ALA A 25 -25.72 5.84 -13.67
C ALA A 25 -25.42 7.07 -12.80
N GLN A 26 -25.09 6.85 -11.53
CA GLN A 26 -24.77 7.94 -10.63
C GLN A 26 -23.43 8.47 -11.13
N MET A 27 -23.50 9.46 -12.04
CA MET A 27 -22.33 10.23 -12.41
C MET A 27 -21.70 10.69 -11.09
N LYS A 28 -20.38 10.52 -10.97
CA LYS A 28 -19.62 10.94 -9.79
C LYS A 28 -20.07 12.34 -9.37
N PRO A 29 -20.06 12.66 -8.06
CA PRO A 29 -20.34 14.02 -7.62
C PRO A 29 -19.23 14.93 -8.15
N ALA A 30 -19.46 15.45 -9.36
CA ALA A 30 -18.63 16.39 -10.07
C ALA A 30 -19.36 17.72 -10.05
N VAL A 31 -18.68 18.75 -9.56
CA VAL A 31 -19.24 20.09 -9.41
C VAL A 31 -18.46 21.03 -10.31
N ARG A 32 -19.16 21.62 -11.27
CA ARG A 32 -18.60 22.75 -12.03
C ARG A 32 -18.61 23.98 -11.14
N ASP A 33 -17.45 24.59 -10.96
CA ASP A 33 -17.28 25.74 -10.09
C ASP A 33 -16.38 26.80 -10.76
N SER A 34 -16.28 27.97 -10.14
CA SER A 34 -15.47 29.05 -10.67
C SER A 34 -14.97 29.99 -9.58
N ILE A 35 -13.89 30.71 -9.89
CA ILE A 35 -13.35 31.78 -9.06
C ILE A 35 -12.98 32.96 -9.95
N TYR A 36 -13.36 34.18 -9.55
CA TYR A 36 -12.79 35.38 -10.17
C TYR A 36 -11.37 35.58 -9.66
N SER A 37 -10.40 35.67 -10.56
CA SER A 37 -8.99 35.84 -10.22
C SER A 37 -8.63 37.31 -10.18
N ASP A 38 -8.16 37.80 -9.03
CA ASP A 38 -7.59 39.14 -8.93
C ASP A 38 -6.21 39.21 -9.58
N VAL A 39 -5.46 38.11 -9.61
CA VAL A 39 -4.16 38.03 -10.30
C VAL A 39 -4.31 38.07 -11.82
N LEU A 40 -5.27 37.34 -12.39
CA LEU A 40 -5.46 37.22 -13.84
C LEU A 40 -6.48 38.20 -14.42
N LYS A 41 -7.31 38.81 -13.57
CA LYS A 41 -8.41 39.72 -13.96
C LYS A 41 -9.48 39.06 -14.84
N GLU A 42 -9.76 37.79 -14.58
CA GLU A 42 -10.73 36.99 -15.32
C GLU A 42 -11.32 35.89 -14.42
N THR A 43 -12.49 35.37 -14.78
CA THR A 43 -13.08 34.21 -14.12
C THR A 43 -12.44 32.93 -14.62
N ARG A 44 -11.96 32.10 -13.69
CA ARG A 44 -11.42 30.77 -13.96
C ARG A 44 -12.44 29.71 -13.60
N ILE A 45 -12.69 28.82 -14.54
CA ILE A 45 -13.65 27.72 -14.43
C ILE A 45 -12.89 26.41 -14.21
N PHE A 46 -13.43 25.54 -13.36
CA PHE A 46 -12.88 24.22 -13.13
C PHE A 46 -13.98 23.22 -12.76
N MET A 47 -13.71 21.95 -13.00
CA MET A 47 -14.54 20.85 -12.51
C MET A 47 -13.90 20.24 -11.26
N VAL A 48 -14.69 19.99 -10.22
CA VAL A 48 -14.24 19.30 -9.01
C VAL A 48 -14.92 17.95 -8.91
N THR A 49 -14.16 16.87 -9.05
CA THR A 49 -14.65 15.50 -8.89
C THR A 49 -14.22 14.95 -7.53
N MET A 50 -15.18 14.55 -6.71
CA MET A 50 -14.93 13.95 -5.40
C MET A 50 -14.59 12.45 -5.52
N PRO A 51 -13.79 11.88 -4.59
CA PRO A 51 -13.51 10.45 -4.57
C PRO A 51 -14.77 9.62 -4.29
N GLU A 52 -14.79 8.36 -4.72
CA GLU A 52 -16.00 7.51 -4.62
C GLU A 52 -16.40 7.22 -3.16
N VAL A 53 -15.43 7.22 -2.25
CA VAL A 53 -15.65 7.00 -0.81
C VAL A 53 -16.13 8.26 -0.08
N TYR A 54 -16.27 9.39 -0.76
CA TYR A 54 -16.71 10.65 -0.15
C TYR A 54 -18.12 10.54 0.42
N LYS A 55 -18.27 10.92 1.69
CA LYS A 55 -19.55 10.97 2.40
C LYS A 55 -19.83 12.41 2.83
N PRO A 56 -20.88 13.06 2.29
CA PRO A 56 -21.25 14.40 2.74
C PRO A 56 -21.40 14.49 4.26
N GLY A 57 -20.74 15.46 4.87
CA GLY A 57 -20.73 15.66 6.33
C GLY A 57 -19.69 14.84 7.10
N SER A 58 -18.89 13.98 6.46
CA SER A 58 -17.76 13.32 7.14
C SER A 58 -16.61 14.31 7.42
N THR A 59 -15.75 13.94 8.37
CA THR A 59 -14.51 14.69 8.69
C THR A 59 -13.32 14.26 7.84
N ASP A 60 -13.53 13.34 6.90
CA ASP A 60 -12.46 12.82 6.04
C ASP A 60 -11.93 13.92 5.15
N LYS A 61 -10.62 13.89 4.89
CA LYS A 61 -9.94 14.84 4.02
C LYS A 61 -9.08 14.11 3.01
N TYR A 62 -8.98 14.67 1.81
CA TYR A 62 -8.40 14.00 0.66
C TYR A 62 -7.28 14.82 0.05
N ASP A 63 -6.34 14.13 -0.59
CA ASP A 63 -5.37 14.74 -1.48
C ASP A 63 -6.10 15.42 -2.65
N VAL A 64 -5.46 16.42 -3.28
CA VAL A 64 -6.00 17.10 -4.46
C VAL A 64 -5.07 16.94 -5.65
N MET A 65 -5.59 16.45 -6.77
CA MET A 65 -4.89 16.37 -8.05
C MET A 65 -5.41 17.47 -8.98
N TYR A 66 -4.57 18.47 -9.25
CA TYR A 66 -4.90 19.53 -10.20
C TYR A 66 -4.51 19.08 -11.61
N ALA A 67 -5.48 19.07 -12.52
CA ALA A 67 -5.28 18.71 -13.91
C ALA A 67 -5.37 19.95 -14.79
N LEU A 68 -4.29 20.29 -15.47
CA LEU A 68 -4.30 21.31 -16.51
C LEU A 68 -4.99 20.77 -17.77
N ASP A 69 -5.43 21.68 -18.65
CA ASP A 69 -6.26 21.31 -19.81
C ASP A 69 -7.53 20.59 -19.39
N GLY A 70 -8.22 21.10 -18.37
CA GLY A 70 -9.35 20.41 -17.75
C GLY A 70 -10.46 20.02 -18.72
N GLU A 71 -10.68 20.81 -19.78
CA GLU A 71 -11.62 20.47 -20.85
C GLU A 71 -11.28 19.17 -21.61
N ARG A 72 -10.03 18.69 -21.50
CA ARG A 72 -9.54 17.43 -22.07
C ARG A 72 -9.43 16.32 -21.01
N GLN A 73 -9.22 16.67 -19.75
CA GLN A 73 -8.91 15.70 -18.68
C GLN A 73 -10.11 15.26 -17.85
N GLU A 74 -11.18 16.06 -17.80
CA GLU A 74 -12.32 15.88 -16.87
C GLU A 74 -13.03 14.51 -16.94
N ARG A 75 -12.82 13.74 -18.03
CA ARG A 75 -13.34 12.37 -18.16
C ARG A 75 -12.27 11.31 -17.91
N ILE A 76 -11.01 11.59 -18.27
CA ILE A 76 -9.93 10.60 -18.29
C ILE A 76 -9.31 10.47 -16.89
N LEU A 77 -8.84 11.57 -16.31
CA LEU A 77 -8.10 11.53 -15.05
C LEU A 77 -8.97 11.04 -13.89
N PRO A 78 -10.18 11.59 -13.65
CA PRO A 78 -11.02 11.10 -12.57
C PRO A 78 -11.41 9.62 -12.72
N SER A 79 -11.55 9.12 -13.95
CA SER A 79 -11.89 7.71 -14.20
C SER A 79 -10.74 6.76 -13.85
N ILE A 80 -9.52 7.08 -14.29
CA ILE A 80 -8.32 6.30 -13.95
C ILE A 80 -8.05 6.37 -12.45
N GLN A 81 -8.22 7.54 -11.85
CA GLN A 81 -8.06 7.71 -10.42
C GLN A 81 -8.99 6.79 -9.63
N SER A 82 -10.28 6.74 -9.93
CA SER A 82 -11.19 5.85 -9.21
C SER A 82 -10.90 4.37 -9.43
N PHE A 83 -10.39 4.00 -10.62
CA PHE A 83 -9.89 2.64 -10.83
C PHE A 83 -8.71 2.32 -9.89
N ASN A 84 -7.77 3.25 -9.71
CA ASN A 84 -6.66 3.09 -8.78
C ASN A 84 -7.11 3.07 -7.31
N GLU A 85 -8.14 3.82 -6.94
CA GLU A 85 -8.77 3.80 -5.61
C GLU A 85 -9.40 2.43 -5.33
N TRP A 86 -10.15 1.89 -6.29
CA TRP A 86 -10.77 0.57 -6.18
C TRP A 86 -9.73 -0.54 -6.00
N LEU A 87 -8.61 -0.46 -6.71
CA LEU A 87 -7.48 -1.38 -6.54
C LEU A 87 -6.69 -1.13 -5.24
N GLN A 88 -6.94 -0.02 -4.54
CA GLN A 88 -6.20 0.44 -3.37
C GLN A 88 -4.71 0.68 -3.65
N VAL A 89 -4.39 1.16 -4.85
CA VAL A 89 -3.01 1.50 -5.25
C VAL A 89 -2.75 3.02 -5.31
N ALA A 90 -3.78 3.82 -5.06
CA ALA A 90 -3.71 5.25 -4.79
C ALA A 90 -4.75 5.61 -3.72
N PRO A 91 -4.50 6.65 -2.89
CA PRO A 91 -5.49 7.15 -1.95
C PRO A 91 -6.68 7.75 -2.69
N PRO A 92 -7.86 7.74 -2.05
CA PRO A 92 -8.97 8.59 -2.46
C PRO A 92 -8.54 10.05 -2.61
N ASN A 93 -8.76 10.65 -3.78
CA ASN A 93 -8.39 12.04 -4.02
C ASN A 93 -9.48 12.85 -4.74
N ILE A 94 -9.45 14.16 -4.50
CA ILE A 94 -10.24 15.14 -5.24
C ILE A 94 -9.48 15.45 -6.53
N VAL A 95 -10.17 15.43 -7.67
CA VAL A 95 -9.62 15.92 -8.94
C VAL A 95 -10.17 17.30 -9.24
N VAL A 96 -9.29 18.25 -9.54
CA VAL A 96 -9.64 19.62 -9.97
C VAL A 96 -9.16 19.83 -11.40
N ASP A 97 -10.07 19.70 -12.37
CA ASP A 97 -9.80 19.91 -13.79
C ASP A 97 -9.92 21.39 -14.14
N LEU A 98 -8.79 22.07 -14.33
CA LEU A 98 -8.72 23.52 -14.54
C LEU A 98 -8.80 23.86 -16.03
N TYR A 99 -9.86 24.57 -16.42
CA TYR A 99 -10.12 24.89 -17.82
C TYR A 99 -9.29 26.09 -18.26
N ASN A 100 -8.91 26.09 -19.53
CA ASN A 100 -8.16 27.18 -20.14
C ASN A 100 -9.04 28.39 -20.49
N THR A 101 -8.48 29.61 -20.39
CA THR A 101 -8.97 30.81 -21.08
C THR A 101 -8.00 31.15 -22.22
N ASP A 102 -6.73 31.37 -21.88
CA ASP A 102 -5.61 31.50 -22.81
C ASP A 102 -4.47 30.55 -22.38
N ARG A 103 -4.49 29.36 -22.97
CA ARG A 103 -3.53 28.28 -22.68
C ARG A 103 -2.08 28.69 -22.97
N ASN A 104 -1.85 29.46 -24.03
CA ASN A 104 -0.51 29.85 -24.46
C ASN A 104 0.08 30.85 -23.47
N ARG A 105 -0.70 31.86 -23.06
CA ARG A 105 -0.34 32.79 -22.00
C ARG A 105 -0.02 32.06 -20.71
N ASP A 106 -0.93 31.21 -20.26
CA ASP A 106 -0.87 30.64 -18.92
C ASP A 106 0.25 29.61 -18.75
N PHE A 107 0.57 28.83 -19.79
CA PHE A 107 1.48 27.68 -19.63
C PHE A 107 2.93 27.95 -20.06
N THR A 108 3.21 29.08 -20.69
CA THR A 108 4.55 29.35 -21.23
C THR A 108 5.34 30.28 -20.31
N PRO A 109 6.58 29.90 -19.92
CA PRO A 109 7.38 30.63 -18.94
C PRO A 109 8.03 31.90 -19.50
N THR A 110 8.17 31.97 -20.82
CA THR A 110 8.78 33.09 -21.53
C THR A 110 7.94 33.46 -22.73
N HIS A 111 8.02 34.72 -23.13
CA HIS A 111 7.38 35.21 -24.34
C HIS A 111 8.24 34.87 -25.56
N THR A 112 7.62 34.37 -26.63
CA THR A 112 8.25 34.14 -27.93
C THR A 112 7.52 34.95 -28.99
N GLY A 113 8.26 35.53 -29.94
CA GLY A 113 7.68 36.39 -30.98
C GLY A 113 6.65 35.69 -31.87
N ASP A 114 6.74 34.37 -31.98
CA ASP A 114 5.80 33.53 -32.74
C ASP A 114 4.46 33.29 -32.02
N ASN A 115 4.33 33.69 -30.74
CA ASN A 115 3.14 33.49 -29.94
C ASN A 115 2.79 34.74 -29.13
N ALA A 116 1.89 35.55 -29.71
CA ALA A 116 1.55 36.88 -29.22
C ALA A 116 1.10 36.96 -27.75
N THR A 117 0.52 35.89 -27.20
CA THR A 117 0.02 35.89 -25.82
C THR A 117 0.92 35.16 -24.82
N SER A 118 1.99 34.51 -25.28
CA SER A 118 2.90 33.72 -24.44
C SER A 118 3.64 34.51 -23.34
N GLY A 119 4.13 33.81 -22.32
CA GLY A 119 4.98 34.35 -21.24
C GLY A 119 4.28 34.64 -19.91
N GLY A 120 3.06 34.14 -19.70
CA GLY A 120 2.24 34.41 -18.52
C GLY A 120 2.35 33.41 -17.37
N ALA A 121 3.20 32.37 -17.46
CA ALA A 121 3.25 31.31 -16.43
C ALA A 121 3.50 31.80 -15.01
N ALA A 122 4.28 32.87 -14.82
CA ALA A 122 4.50 33.46 -13.50
C ALA A 122 3.20 33.95 -12.85
N LYS A 123 2.35 34.66 -13.62
CA LYS A 123 1.05 35.14 -13.13
C LYS A 123 0.07 33.99 -12.93
N PHE A 124 0.07 33.01 -13.82
CA PHE A 124 -0.79 31.84 -13.70
C PHE A 124 -0.42 30.98 -12.47
N LEU A 125 0.86 30.77 -12.20
CA LEU A 125 1.34 30.10 -10.99
C LEU A 125 0.97 30.87 -9.72
N LEU A 126 1.08 32.21 -9.75
CA LEU A 126 0.65 33.06 -8.65
C LEU A 126 -0.85 32.90 -8.36
N PHE A 127 -1.71 32.94 -9.40
CA PHE A 127 -3.14 32.63 -9.27
C PHE A 127 -3.37 31.27 -8.59
N ILE A 128 -2.70 30.22 -9.06
CA ILE A 128 -2.88 28.88 -8.47
C ILE A 128 -2.50 28.89 -6.99
N LYS A 129 -1.36 29.50 -6.64
CA LYS A 129 -0.83 29.55 -5.28
C LYS A 129 -1.68 30.37 -4.31
N THR A 130 -2.11 31.57 -4.71
CA THR A 130 -2.72 32.54 -3.79
C THR A 130 -4.23 32.56 -3.83
N GLU A 131 -4.86 32.01 -4.88
CA GLU A 131 -6.31 32.08 -5.07
C GLU A 131 -6.91 30.68 -5.20
N LEU A 132 -6.50 29.88 -6.19
CA LEU A 132 -7.15 28.59 -6.47
C LEU A 132 -6.95 27.57 -5.35
N VAL A 133 -5.70 27.28 -4.96
CA VAL A 133 -5.41 26.28 -3.91
C VAL A 133 -6.07 26.66 -2.57
N PRO A 134 -5.96 27.91 -2.08
CA PRO A 134 -6.70 28.33 -0.88
C PRO A 134 -8.22 28.21 -1.01
N TYR A 135 -8.79 28.52 -2.17
CA TYR A 135 -10.22 28.36 -2.42
C TYR A 135 -10.66 26.89 -2.31
N ILE A 136 -9.93 25.97 -2.97
CA ILE A 136 -10.22 24.54 -2.91
C ILE A 136 -10.11 24.03 -1.48
N ASN A 137 -9.04 24.40 -0.77
CA ASN A 137 -8.81 23.97 0.62
C ASN A 137 -9.87 24.48 1.61
N LYS A 138 -10.49 25.62 1.32
CA LYS A 138 -11.57 26.19 2.14
C LYS A 138 -12.93 25.57 1.84
N LYS A 139 -13.24 25.32 0.56
CA LYS A 139 -14.58 24.91 0.11
C LYS A 139 -14.77 23.40 0.08
N TYR A 140 -13.72 22.63 -0.16
CA TYR A 140 -13.74 21.18 -0.32
C TYR A 140 -12.93 20.49 0.79
N PRO A 141 -13.19 19.21 1.10
CA PRO A 141 -12.50 18.47 2.16
C PRO A 141 -11.08 18.05 1.72
N SER A 142 -10.22 19.04 1.48
CA SER A 142 -8.80 18.84 1.14
C SER A 142 -7.94 18.72 2.40
N ASN A 143 -6.89 17.90 2.33
CA ASN A 143 -5.84 17.81 3.36
C ASN A 143 -4.59 18.66 3.03
N ASN A 144 -4.66 19.50 2.00
CA ASN A 144 -3.57 20.33 1.47
C ASN A 144 -2.39 19.55 0.85
N SER A 145 -2.51 18.25 0.61
CA SER A 145 -1.56 17.46 -0.19
C SER A 145 -1.94 17.60 -1.67
N ASN A 146 -1.14 18.35 -2.43
CA ASN A 146 -1.46 18.68 -3.82
C ASN A 146 -0.52 17.98 -4.81
N GLY A 147 -1.09 17.51 -5.92
CA GLY A 147 -0.35 17.07 -7.11
C GLY A 147 -0.76 17.87 -8.35
N LEU A 148 0.11 17.92 -9.37
CA LEU A 148 -0.14 18.63 -10.63
C LEU A 148 0.09 17.72 -11.84
N PHE A 149 -0.89 17.66 -12.73
CA PHE A 149 -0.79 17.00 -14.03
C PHE A 149 -0.82 18.05 -15.15
N GLY A 150 0.05 17.88 -16.15
CA GLY A 150 0.01 18.67 -17.37
C GLY A 150 0.54 17.94 -18.58
N HIS A 151 -0.07 18.19 -19.74
CA HIS A 151 0.30 17.62 -21.03
C HIS A 151 0.84 18.69 -21.98
N SER A 152 1.89 18.39 -22.75
CA SER A 152 2.46 19.32 -23.73
C SER A 152 2.91 20.64 -23.07
N LEU A 153 2.38 21.81 -23.45
CA LEU A 153 2.62 23.07 -22.71
C LEU A 153 2.20 22.99 -21.24
N GLY A 154 1.15 22.24 -20.90
CA GLY A 154 0.78 22.00 -19.49
C GLY A 154 1.89 21.25 -18.75
N GLY A 155 2.59 20.32 -19.41
CA GLY A 155 3.75 19.63 -18.84
C GLY A 155 4.97 20.55 -18.69
N LEU A 156 5.14 21.50 -19.62
CA LEU A 156 6.12 22.58 -19.51
C LEU A 156 5.82 23.46 -18.28
N PHE A 157 4.57 23.84 -18.09
CA PHE A 157 4.13 24.60 -16.91
C PHE A 157 4.28 23.80 -15.62
N ALA A 158 3.93 22.50 -15.62
CA ALA A 158 4.10 21.66 -14.44
C ALA A 158 5.57 21.62 -13.98
N MET A 159 6.50 21.54 -14.94
CA MET A 159 7.93 21.62 -14.67
C MET A 159 8.36 23.04 -14.24
N TYR A 160 7.74 24.09 -14.76
CA TYR A 160 7.96 25.45 -14.28
C TYR A 160 7.52 25.61 -12.81
N ALA A 161 6.31 25.14 -12.46
CA ALA A 161 5.79 25.16 -11.10
C ALA A 161 6.65 24.35 -10.12
N PHE A 162 7.11 23.16 -10.53
CA PHE A 162 8.04 22.35 -9.73
C PHE A 162 9.31 23.11 -9.36
N LEU A 163 9.86 23.88 -10.31
CA LEU A 163 11.10 24.61 -10.10
C LEU A 163 10.94 25.94 -9.34
N GLN A 164 9.84 26.67 -9.56
CA GLN A 164 9.63 27.99 -8.96
C GLN A 164 8.95 27.95 -7.58
N GLU A 165 8.04 27.01 -7.38
CA GLU A 165 7.22 26.90 -6.17
C GLU A 165 7.24 25.46 -5.63
N PRO A 166 8.42 24.96 -5.21
CA PRO A 166 8.61 23.55 -4.87
C PRO A 166 7.70 23.06 -3.74
N ASN A 167 7.22 23.95 -2.87
CA ASN A 167 6.35 23.61 -1.74
C ASN A 167 4.85 23.63 -2.07
N LEU A 168 4.45 24.08 -3.27
CA LEU A 168 3.04 24.17 -3.64
C LEU A 168 2.43 22.79 -3.94
N PHE A 169 3.21 21.92 -4.58
CA PHE A 169 2.82 20.54 -4.86
C PHE A 169 3.88 19.54 -4.37
N GLU A 170 3.40 18.38 -3.93
CA GLU A 170 4.24 17.26 -3.50
C GLU A 170 4.60 16.33 -4.67
N SER A 171 3.83 16.38 -5.77
CA SER A 171 4.06 15.55 -6.93
C SER A 171 3.65 16.19 -8.26
N TYR A 172 4.34 15.80 -9.33
CA TYR A 172 4.15 16.33 -10.68
C TYR A 172 4.13 15.18 -11.70
N ILE A 173 3.13 15.20 -12.58
CA ILE A 173 3.03 14.32 -13.75
C ILE A 173 3.12 15.21 -15.00
N ALA A 174 4.26 15.17 -15.67
CA ALA A 174 4.52 15.92 -16.90
C ALA A 174 4.45 14.98 -18.11
N CYS A 175 3.35 15.07 -18.86
CA CYS A 175 3.08 14.23 -20.02
C CYS A 175 3.60 14.87 -21.31
N ASP A 176 4.55 14.22 -21.96
CA ASP A 176 5.19 14.68 -23.22
C ASP A 176 5.42 16.20 -23.24
N PRO A 177 6.15 16.75 -22.24
CA PRO A 177 6.25 18.19 -22.02
C PRO A 177 7.02 18.89 -23.15
N SER A 178 6.57 20.09 -23.53
CA SER A 178 7.14 20.89 -24.63
C SER A 178 8.47 21.58 -24.27
N PHE A 179 9.48 20.82 -23.86
CA PHE A 179 10.79 21.36 -23.47
C PHE A 179 11.61 21.94 -24.63
N TRP A 180 11.15 21.85 -25.88
CA TRP A 180 11.71 22.61 -26.99
C TRP A 180 11.51 24.13 -26.83
N TRP A 181 10.52 24.54 -26.03
CA TRP A 181 10.12 25.94 -25.88
C TRP A 181 11.30 26.87 -25.61
N ASP A 182 11.34 27.98 -26.37
CA ASP A 182 12.30 29.08 -26.22
C ASP A 182 13.74 28.58 -26.10
N ASN A 183 14.17 27.84 -27.14
CA ASN A 183 15.51 27.24 -27.23
C ASN A 183 15.85 26.43 -25.96
N ARG A 184 14.95 25.52 -25.56
CA ARG A 184 15.08 24.68 -24.36
C ARG A 184 15.25 25.44 -23.06
N TYR A 185 14.50 26.53 -22.88
CA TYR A 185 14.54 27.37 -21.68
C TYR A 185 14.42 26.55 -20.39
N MET A 186 13.41 25.68 -20.29
CA MET A 186 13.19 24.92 -19.05
C MET A 186 14.31 23.93 -18.73
N VAL A 187 14.93 23.30 -19.75
CA VAL A 187 16.09 22.42 -19.54
C VAL A 187 17.26 23.22 -18.94
N LYS A 188 17.52 24.43 -19.47
CA LYS A 188 18.54 25.34 -18.96
C LYS A 188 18.25 25.79 -17.53
N GLN A 189 16.98 26.10 -17.21
CA GLN A 189 16.58 26.49 -15.87
C GLN A 189 16.77 25.36 -14.85
N VAL A 190 16.39 24.12 -15.18
CA VAL A 190 16.62 22.97 -14.29
C VAL A 190 18.11 22.73 -14.09
N ALA A 191 18.92 22.78 -15.15
CA ALA A 191 20.36 22.64 -15.05
C ALA A 191 20.98 23.69 -14.10
N ALA A 192 20.49 24.93 -14.15
CA ALA A 192 20.99 26.02 -13.32
C ALA A 192 20.48 25.99 -11.86
N LYS A 193 19.21 25.68 -11.63
CA LYS A 193 18.52 25.94 -10.36
C LYS A 193 18.13 24.71 -9.56
N LEU A 194 18.08 23.52 -10.15
CA LEU A 194 17.84 22.30 -9.39
C LEU A 194 19.10 21.98 -8.57
N ASP A 195 18.97 22.02 -7.25
CA ASP A 195 20.06 21.87 -6.29
C ASP A 195 19.62 21.08 -5.04
N SER A 196 20.47 21.08 -4.00
CA SER A 196 20.25 20.34 -2.77
C SER A 196 19.08 20.84 -1.92
N THR A 197 18.45 21.98 -2.24
CA THR A 197 17.21 22.41 -1.55
C THR A 197 16.04 21.44 -1.80
N TYR A 198 16.13 20.63 -2.86
CA TYR A 198 15.18 19.55 -3.17
C TYR A 198 15.53 18.22 -2.50
N ALA A 199 16.67 18.14 -1.82
CA ALA A 199 17.14 16.90 -1.21
C ALA A 199 16.23 16.47 -0.05
N ASN A 200 16.01 15.16 0.08
CA ASN A 200 15.13 14.56 1.10
C ASN A 200 13.70 15.12 1.10
N SER A 201 13.26 15.74 0.02
CA SER A 201 11.91 16.29 -0.11
C SER A 201 10.83 15.22 -0.24
N ASN A 202 11.23 13.99 -0.64
CA ASN A 202 10.36 12.86 -0.96
C ASN A 202 9.30 13.19 -2.04
N LYS A 203 9.53 14.26 -2.81
CA LYS A 203 8.67 14.67 -3.92
C LYS A 203 8.76 13.68 -5.07
N ALA A 204 7.67 13.52 -5.80
CA ALA A 204 7.61 12.64 -6.96
C ALA A 204 7.45 13.44 -8.26
N LEU A 205 8.37 13.26 -9.20
CA LEU A 205 8.33 13.84 -10.53
C LEU A 205 8.30 12.71 -11.57
N PHE A 206 7.18 12.58 -12.25
CA PHE A 206 6.97 11.59 -13.31
C PHE A 206 6.93 12.30 -14.67
N LEU A 207 7.89 11.98 -15.54
CA LEU A 207 7.96 12.50 -16.90
C LEU A 207 7.69 11.36 -17.88
N THR A 208 6.98 11.67 -18.97
CA THR A 208 6.83 10.74 -20.07
C THR A 208 7.19 11.39 -21.39
N GLY A 209 7.68 10.57 -22.32
CA GLY A 209 7.96 10.95 -23.69
C GLY A 209 7.63 9.83 -24.66
N ARG A 210 7.67 10.14 -25.95
CA ARG A 210 7.43 9.18 -27.04
C ARG A 210 8.75 8.73 -27.65
N GLU A 211 8.82 7.48 -28.10
CA GLU A 211 10.04 6.95 -28.71
C GLU A 211 10.43 7.66 -30.02
N GLY A 212 11.66 7.42 -30.47
CA GLY A 212 12.18 7.98 -31.71
C GLY A 212 12.52 9.46 -31.63
N ASN A 213 12.47 10.15 -32.78
CA ASN A 213 12.88 11.55 -32.92
C ASN A 213 12.05 12.51 -32.06
N ASP A 214 10.82 12.12 -31.71
CA ASP A 214 9.93 12.89 -30.85
C ASP A 214 10.49 13.09 -29.44
N TYR A 215 11.23 12.12 -28.89
CA TYR A 215 11.84 12.25 -27.56
C TYR A 215 12.81 13.43 -27.49
N ALA A 216 13.68 13.53 -28.50
CA ALA A 216 14.65 14.61 -28.64
C ALA A 216 14.00 15.92 -29.12
N GLY A 217 13.04 15.81 -30.04
CA GLY A 217 12.28 16.93 -30.60
C GLY A 217 11.45 17.66 -29.55
N MET A 218 10.88 16.92 -28.58
CA MET A 218 10.20 17.51 -27.43
C MET A 218 11.16 18.08 -26.38
N GLY A 219 12.47 17.80 -26.50
CA GLY A 219 13.50 18.21 -25.54
C GLY A 219 13.56 17.34 -24.28
N ILE A 220 12.85 16.21 -24.25
CA ILE A 220 12.72 15.34 -23.08
C ILE A 220 14.03 14.59 -22.83
N GLU A 221 14.72 14.14 -23.89
CA GLU A 221 16.06 13.55 -23.78
C GLU A 221 17.05 14.45 -23.01
N ALA A 222 17.06 15.74 -23.34
CA ALA A 222 17.95 16.71 -22.71
C ALA A 222 17.54 16.96 -21.25
N MET A 223 16.24 17.05 -20.96
CA MET A 223 15.75 17.18 -19.59
C MET A 223 16.10 15.94 -18.74
N ASP A 224 15.84 14.75 -19.25
CA ASP A 224 16.13 13.48 -18.58
C ASP A 224 17.64 13.36 -18.28
N SER A 225 18.49 13.75 -19.23
CA SER A 225 19.94 13.80 -19.02
C SER A 225 20.33 14.76 -17.88
N VAL A 226 19.73 15.95 -17.82
CA VAL A 226 20.00 16.92 -16.75
C VAL A 226 19.52 16.41 -15.40
N LEU A 227 18.32 15.83 -15.31
CA LEU A 227 17.76 15.28 -14.07
C LEU A 227 18.62 14.14 -13.53
N LYS A 228 19.06 13.22 -14.42
CA LYS A 228 19.99 12.13 -14.08
C LYS A 228 21.35 12.64 -13.62
N ALA A 229 21.90 13.66 -14.28
CA ALA A 229 23.17 14.26 -13.90
C ALA A 229 23.11 14.96 -12.54
N LYS A 230 21.97 15.58 -12.20
CA LYS A 230 21.76 16.24 -10.90
C LYS A 230 21.60 15.24 -9.75
N ALA A 231 20.91 14.13 -9.97
CA ALA A 231 20.75 13.02 -9.02
C ALA A 231 20.46 13.47 -7.57
N ILE A 232 19.52 14.42 -7.39
CA ILE A 232 19.23 14.98 -6.07
C ILE A 232 18.70 13.89 -5.14
N SER A 233 19.45 13.60 -4.07
CA SER A 233 19.10 12.53 -3.12
C SER A 233 17.74 12.78 -2.47
N GLY A 234 16.84 11.79 -2.53
CA GLY A 234 15.50 11.90 -1.95
C GLY A 234 14.50 12.73 -2.76
N LEU A 235 14.84 13.14 -3.98
CA LEU A 235 13.88 13.54 -5.01
C LEU A 235 13.58 12.33 -5.90
N ASN A 236 12.33 11.89 -5.95
CA ASN A 236 11.92 10.70 -6.69
C ASN A 236 11.59 11.11 -8.14
N VAL A 237 12.50 10.85 -9.07
CA VAL A 237 12.30 11.15 -10.50
C VAL A 237 12.16 9.87 -11.29
N LYS A 238 11.17 9.81 -12.19
CA LYS A 238 11.06 8.72 -13.17
C LYS A 238 10.68 9.28 -14.54
N THR A 239 11.44 8.88 -15.54
CA THR A 239 11.15 9.15 -16.95
C THR A 239 10.77 7.84 -17.64
N ILE A 240 9.64 7.81 -18.35
CA ILE A 240 9.23 6.67 -19.19
C ILE A 240 9.13 7.12 -20.65
N VAL A 241 9.73 6.36 -21.56
CA VAL A 241 9.53 6.52 -23.00
C VAL A 241 8.56 5.44 -23.47
N TYR A 242 7.40 5.85 -23.98
CA TYR A 242 6.41 4.90 -24.50
C TYR A 242 6.60 4.64 -25.99
N GLN A 243 6.48 3.36 -26.33
CA GLN A 243 6.48 2.89 -27.71
C GLN A 243 5.09 2.97 -28.33
N ASN A 244 5.02 3.16 -29.63
CA ASN A 244 3.79 3.19 -30.44
C ASN A 244 2.72 4.19 -29.96
N GLU A 245 3.13 5.31 -29.36
CA GLU A 245 2.24 6.39 -28.96
C GLU A 245 2.47 7.66 -29.80
N ASN A 246 1.40 8.40 -30.06
CA ASN A 246 1.49 9.77 -30.59
C ASN A 246 1.26 10.79 -29.48
N HIS A 247 1.42 12.08 -29.81
CA HIS A 247 1.36 13.17 -28.83
C HIS A 247 0.02 13.23 -28.06
N GLY A 248 -1.08 12.74 -28.64
CA GLY A 248 -2.39 12.67 -27.97
C GLY A 248 -2.62 11.37 -27.20
N THR A 249 -2.24 10.22 -27.76
CA THR A 249 -2.56 8.90 -27.17
C THR A 249 -1.76 8.60 -25.90
N ILE A 250 -0.55 9.17 -25.78
CA ILE A 250 0.32 9.02 -24.60
C ILE A 250 -0.31 9.47 -23.28
N VAL A 251 -1.32 10.34 -23.33
CA VAL A 251 -2.00 10.91 -22.14
C VAL A 251 -2.57 9.82 -21.24
N LEU A 252 -3.25 8.82 -21.83
CA LEU A 252 -3.91 7.75 -21.07
C LEU A 252 -2.91 6.96 -20.21
N LYS A 253 -1.83 6.49 -20.84
CA LYS A 253 -0.78 5.72 -20.16
C LYS A 253 -0.02 6.56 -19.14
N THR A 254 0.22 7.83 -19.46
CA THR A 254 0.89 8.74 -18.55
C THR A 254 0.09 8.98 -17.28
N ILE A 255 -1.23 9.19 -17.39
CA ILE A 255 -2.08 9.36 -16.22
C ILE A 255 -2.10 8.07 -15.40
N TYR A 256 -2.27 6.91 -16.04
CA TYR A 256 -2.30 5.61 -15.35
C TYR A 256 -1.01 5.31 -14.59
N ASP A 257 0.14 5.33 -15.27
CA ASP A 257 1.42 5.01 -14.66
C ASP A 257 1.90 6.14 -13.73
N GLY A 258 1.59 7.39 -14.07
CA GLY A 258 1.95 8.55 -13.28
C GLY A 258 1.24 8.58 -11.93
N LEU A 259 -0.08 8.35 -11.89
CA LEU A 259 -0.82 8.26 -10.62
C LEU A 259 -0.28 7.15 -9.73
N ARG A 260 0.00 5.96 -10.30
CA ARG A 260 0.61 4.86 -9.54
C ARG A 260 2.00 5.20 -9.04
N TYR A 261 2.81 5.88 -9.85
CA TYR A 261 4.14 6.30 -9.46
C TYR A 261 4.12 7.32 -8.32
N ILE A 262 3.33 8.38 -8.41
CA ILE A 262 3.33 9.44 -7.39
C ILE A 262 2.77 8.98 -6.04
N TYR A 263 2.05 7.86 -6.00
CA TYR A 263 1.56 7.20 -4.79
C TYR A 263 2.29 5.87 -4.50
N THR A 264 3.51 5.70 -5.01
CA THR A 264 4.34 4.53 -4.71
C THR A 264 4.47 4.33 -3.20
N GLY A 265 4.21 3.11 -2.72
CA GLY A 265 4.15 2.77 -1.30
C GLY A 265 2.77 2.91 -0.64
N TYR A 266 1.74 3.43 -1.33
CA TYR A 266 0.37 3.50 -0.78
C TYR A 266 -0.27 2.10 -0.61
N ALA A 267 0.00 1.18 -1.52
CA ALA A 267 -0.73 -0.09 -1.68
C ALA A 267 -0.55 -1.15 -0.57
N ASN A 268 0.19 -0.86 0.50
CA ASN A 268 0.25 -1.78 1.64
C ASN A 268 -1.10 -1.70 2.37
N ARG A 269 -2.02 -2.63 2.07
CA ARG A 269 -3.41 -2.69 2.60
C ARG A 269 -3.52 -2.66 4.13
N THR A 270 -2.45 -3.03 4.83
CA THR A 270 -2.33 -3.00 6.31
C THR A 270 -1.67 -1.72 6.83
N GLY A 271 -1.06 -0.93 5.93
CA GLY A 271 -0.16 0.17 6.24
C GLY A 271 1.19 -0.26 6.81
N ASP A 272 1.44 -1.55 7.05
CA ASP A 272 2.63 -2.00 7.78
C ASP A 272 3.75 -2.53 6.85
N VAL A 273 4.99 -2.48 7.34
CA VAL A 273 6.15 -3.11 6.68
C VAL A 273 6.18 -4.58 7.09
N ILE A 274 5.87 -5.45 6.13
CA ILE A 274 5.75 -6.90 6.33
C ILE A 274 7.08 -7.57 5.98
N ILE A 275 7.72 -8.15 6.99
CA ILE A 275 8.95 -8.94 6.84
C ILE A 275 8.85 -10.29 7.54
N TYR A 276 9.43 -11.34 6.96
CA TYR A 276 9.58 -12.66 7.59
C TYR A 276 11.01 -13.19 7.49
N PRO A 277 11.60 -13.73 8.58
CA PRO A 277 11.08 -13.71 9.95
C PRO A 277 11.05 -12.30 10.55
N GLN A 278 10.16 -12.06 11.51
CA GLN A 278 10.13 -10.81 12.28
C GLN A 278 11.12 -10.86 13.43
N ASN A 279 11.21 -11.97 14.15
CA ASN A 279 12.10 -12.12 15.29
C ASN A 279 12.82 -13.47 15.22
N GLY A 280 13.88 -13.64 16.02
CA GLY A 280 14.50 -14.95 16.10
C GLY A 280 15.79 -15.07 16.90
N ILE A 281 16.34 -16.27 16.82
CA ILE A 281 17.67 -16.63 17.32
C ILE A 281 18.55 -16.96 16.11
N MET A 282 19.74 -16.38 16.09
CA MET A 282 20.78 -16.65 15.09
C MET A 282 21.93 -17.42 15.74
N LEU A 283 22.42 -18.43 15.04
CA LEU A 283 23.69 -19.08 15.33
C LEU A 283 24.85 -18.16 14.95
N LYS A 284 25.97 -18.30 15.66
CA LYS A 284 27.21 -17.60 15.33
C LYS A 284 27.63 -17.91 13.89
N ASP A 285 27.97 -16.87 13.13
CA ASP A 285 28.48 -16.94 11.75
C ASP A 285 27.57 -17.67 10.75
N LYS A 286 26.27 -17.85 11.08
CA LYS A 286 25.28 -18.43 10.17
C LYS A 286 24.19 -17.41 9.84
N PRO A 287 24.19 -16.83 8.63
CA PRO A 287 23.20 -15.82 8.24
C PRO A 287 21.79 -16.41 8.13
N ILE A 288 20.80 -15.52 8.14
CA ILE A 288 19.40 -15.82 7.81
C ILE A 288 18.91 -14.87 6.72
N ILE A 289 17.89 -15.28 5.96
CA ILE A 289 17.25 -14.45 4.94
C ILE A 289 16.00 -13.81 5.55
N ILE A 290 15.90 -12.49 5.43
CA ILE A 290 14.70 -11.71 5.74
C ILE A 290 13.99 -11.40 4.43
N ASN A 291 12.79 -11.93 4.25
CA ASN A 291 11.93 -11.68 3.10
C ASN A 291 11.06 -10.45 3.36
N CYS A 292 10.98 -9.53 2.40
CA CYS A 292 10.11 -8.36 2.42
C CYS A 292 8.91 -8.58 1.48
N PHE A 293 7.70 -8.50 2.02
CA PHE A 293 6.45 -8.64 1.26
C PHE A 293 5.77 -7.30 0.97
N SER A 294 6.33 -6.22 1.50
CA SER A 294 5.97 -4.84 1.18
C SER A 294 6.84 -4.30 0.05
N ASP A 295 6.43 -3.19 -0.59
CA ASP A 295 7.18 -2.56 -1.68
C ASP A 295 8.60 -2.13 -1.25
N PRO A 296 9.65 -2.84 -1.67
CA PRO A 296 11.02 -2.59 -1.23
C PRO A 296 11.56 -1.24 -1.75
N GLU A 297 10.94 -0.66 -2.79
CA GLU A 297 11.37 0.63 -3.35
C GLU A 297 11.32 1.75 -2.31
N THR A 298 10.30 1.70 -1.46
CA THR A 298 10.01 2.71 -0.43
C THR A 298 10.64 2.40 0.91
N ILE A 299 11.21 1.22 1.11
CA ILE A 299 11.65 0.78 2.44
C ILE A 299 13.15 1.04 2.60
N ARG A 300 13.51 1.58 3.76
CA ARG A 300 14.89 1.71 4.22
C ARG A 300 15.08 0.93 5.50
N TYR A 301 16.29 0.42 5.72
CA TYR A 301 16.59 -0.37 6.91
C TYR A 301 17.93 -0.01 7.55
N THR A 302 18.05 -0.41 8.81
CA THR A 302 19.28 -0.38 9.63
C THR A 302 19.35 -1.66 10.44
N THR A 303 20.56 -2.18 10.67
CA THR A 303 20.76 -3.44 11.41
C THR A 303 21.26 -3.24 12.83
N ASP A 304 21.55 -2.00 13.21
CA ASP A 304 22.05 -1.58 14.53
C ASP A 304 20.94 -1.06 15.47
N GLY A 305 19.70 -1.04 15.00
CA GLY A 305 18.54 -0.54 15.75
C GLY A 305 18.36 0.98 15.72
N THR A 306 19.19 1.73 14.98
CA THR A 306 18.97 3.17 14.75
C THR A 306 17.77 3.39 13.81
N GLY A 307 17.14 4.56 13.85
CA GLY A 307 16.01 4.85 12.95
C GLY A 307 16.46 5.00 11.49
N PRO A 308 15.92 4.24 10.52
CA PRO A 308 16.26 4.43 9.11
C PRO A 308 15.87 5.83 8.64
N LYS A 309 16.71 6.41 7.77
CA LYS A 309 16.51 7.69 7.07
C LYS A 309 16.36 7.42 5.58
N LEU A 310 15.94 8.43 4.79
CA LEU A 310 15.80 8.30 3.32
C LEU A 310 17.10 7.84 2.63
N ASN A 311 18.26 8.21 3.18
CA ASN A 311 19.59 7.85 2.71
C ASN A 311 20.18 6.59 3.37
N SER A 312 19.44 5.90 4.26
CA SER A 312 19.85 4.59 4.77
C SER A 312 19.82 3.52 3.67
N ALA A 313 20.30 2.32 3.96
CA ALA A 313 20.29 1.21 3.01
C ALA A 313 18.86 0.91 2.54
N LYS A 314 18.69 0.75 1.23
CA LYS A 314 17.42 0.40 0.60
C LYS A 314 17.15 -1.09 0.73
N MET A 315 15.92 -1.43 1.10
CA MET A 315 15.49 -2.82 1.20
C MET A 315 15.40 -3.46 -0.19
N GLN A 316 15.58 -4.77 -0.26
CA GLN A 316 15.28 -5.59 -1.44
C GLN A 316 14.15 -6.58 -1.08
N THR A 317 13.73 -7.41 -2.02
CA THR A 317 12.79 -8.50 -1.70
C THR A 317 13.36 -9.44 -0.66
N GLU A 318 14.69 -9.57 -0.60
CA GLU A 318 15.41 -10.37 0.38
C GLU A 318 16.59 -9.59 0.99
N LEU A 319 16.83 -9.77 2.28
CA LEU A 319 17.99 -9.24 2.98
C LEU A 319 18.70 -10.37 3.73
N THR A 320 19.96 -10.61 3.39
CA THR A 320 20.82 -11.53 4.16
C THR A 320 21.31 -10.84 5.43
N LEU A 321 20.75 -11.24 6.57
CA LEU A 321 21.19 -10.76 7.87
C LEU A 321 22.34 -11.63 8.36
N THR A 322 23.55 -11.07 8.41
CA THR A 322 24.80 -11.79 8.74
C THR A 322 25.17 -11.74 10.22
N LYS A 323 24.59 -10.80 10.98
CA LYS A 323 24.85 -10.62 12.41
C LYS A 323 23.55 -10.46 13.19
N PRO A 324 23.46 -11.01 14.41
CA PRO A 324 22.35 -10.73 15.30
C PRO A 324 22.33 -9.24 15.65
N GLY A 325 21.13 -8.71 15.89
CA GLY A 325 20.91 -7.30 16.13
C GLY A 325 19.44 -6.93 16.06
N LYS A 326 19.20 -5.63 16.10
CA LYS A 326 17.87 -5.05 15.94
C LYS A 326 17.75 -4.52 14.52
N LEU A 327 16.99 -5.23 13.69
CA LEU A 327 16.66 -4.78 12.34
C LEU A 327 15.50 -3.79 12.44
N LYS A 328 15.70 -2.54 12.05
CA LYS A 328 14.60 -1.58 11.88
C LYS A 328 14.37 -1.33 10.41
N LEU A 329 13.11 -1.37 10.01
CA LEU A 329 12.68 -1.00 8.67
C LEU A 329 11.67 0.13 8.77
N LYS A 330 11.79 1.10 7.87
CA LYS A 330 10.86 2.22 7.78
C LYS A 330 10.45 2.40 6.33
N ALA A 331 9.15 2.44 6.08
CA ALA A 331 8.61 2.83 4.79
C ALA A 331 8.64 4.35 4.63
N PHE A 332 9.07 4.79 3.45
CA PHE A 332 9.06 6.17 2.96
C PHE A 332 8.21 6.21 1.68
N PRO A 333 6.89 6.00 1.80
CA PRO A 333 5.99 6.14 0.66
C PRO A 333 6.03 7.56 0.11
N TYR A 334 5.75 7.72 -1.18
CA TYR A 334 5.68 9.05 -1.80
C TYR A 334 4.39 9.73 -1.35
N ARG A 335 4.45 11.02 -1.00
CA ARG A 335 3.33 11.86 -0.50
C ARG A 335 2.70 11.44 0.84
N VAL A 336 2.67 10.15 1.15
CA VAL A 336 1.97 9.65 2.34
C VAL A 336 2.81 9.95 3.60
N LYS A 337 2.22 10.70 4.53
CA LYS A 337 2.87 11.10 5.81
C LYS A 337 2.88 10.00 6.87
N ASN A 338 2.25 8.86 6.58
CA ASN A 338 2.18 7.73 7.50
C ASN A 338 3.43 6.87 7.36
N GLU A 339 4.55 7.39 7.85
CA GLU A 339 5.78 6.63 7.98
C GLU A 339 5.56 5.47 8.94
N LYS A 340 5.83 4.25 8.48
CA LYS A 340 5.54 3.03 9.22
C LYS A 340 6.83 2.29 9.50
N VAL A 341 7.02 1.94 10.77
CA VAL A 341 8.26 1.34 11.27
C VAL A 341 7.96 -0.05 11.80
N THR A 342 8.68 -1.03 11.28
CA THR A 342 8.72 -2.39 11.81
C THR A 342 10.09 -2.63 12.44
N THR A 343 10.12 -3.36 13.55
CA THR A 343 11.36 -3.77 14.21
C THR A 343 11.40 -5.29 14.34
N GLY A 344 12.47 -5.89 13.85
CA GLY A 344 12.81 -7.27 14.10
C GLY A 344 13.96 -7.42 15.10
N ASN A 345 13.84 -8.39 16.00
CA ASN A 345 14.85 -8.65 17.03
C ASN A 345 15.47 -10.03 16.83
N PHE A 346 16.76 -10.05 16.49
CA PHE A 346 17.52 -11.26 16.25
C PHE A 346 18.64 -11.38 17.27
N LYS A 347 18.58 -12.40 18.12
CA LYS A 347 19.53 -12.59 19.21
C LYS A 347 20.54 -13.67 18.86
N LEU A 348 21.78 -13.51 19.29
CA LEU A 348 22.75 -14.61 19.25
C LEU A 348 22.27 -15.73 20.20
N GLY A 349 22.37 -16.97 19.75
CA GLY A 349 22.11 -18.13 20.60
C GLY A 349 22.57 -19.42 19.98
N GLU A 350 22.18 -20.52 20.60
CA GLU A 350 22.52 -21.88 20.18
C GLU A 350 21.29 -22.64 19.70
N ALA A 351 21.52 -23.75 18.99
CA ALA A 351 20.46 -24.68 18.63
C ALA A 351 19.83 -25.23 19.90
N TRP A 352 18.51 -25.08 20.05
CA TRP A 352 17.85 -25.60 21.24
C TRP A 352 17.90 -27.13 21.22
N PRO A 353 18.24 -27.78 22.34
CA PRO A 353 18.20 -29.24 22.44
C PRO A 353 16.76 -29.72 22.57
N PRO A 354 16.45 -30.95 22.09
CA PRO A 354 15.13 -31.54 22.28
C PRO A 354 14.89 -31.90 23.74
N GLY A 355 13.62 -32.00 24.11
CA GLY A 355 13.18 -32.67 25.32
C GLY A 355 13.08 -34.18 25.12
N ALA A 356 12.85 -34.91 26.22
CA ALA A 356 12.47 -36.31 26.16
C ALA A 356 10.99 -36.46 25.77
N LEU A 357 10.69 -37.38 24.86
CA LEU A 357 9.30 -37.81 24.63
C LEU A 357 8.81 -38.54 25.88
N PRO A 358 7.70 -38.10 26.51
CA PRO A 358 7.15 -38.82 27.65
C PRO A 358 6.71 -40.24 27.26
N LYS A 359 6.70 -41.15 28.24
CA LYS A 359 6.04 -42.44 28.08
C LYS A 359 4.52 -42.21 27.92
N ASN A 360 3.86 -43.03 27.10
CA ASN A 360 2.41 -43.02 26.85
C ASN A 360 1.86 -41.83 26.05
N VAL A 361 2.63 -41.26 25.13
CA VAL A 361 2.10 -40.30 24.14
C VAL A 361 1.56 -41.01 22.91
N GLN A 362 0.55 -40.43 22.27
CA GLN A 362 -0.03 -40.90 21.02
C GLN A 362 0.30 -39.91 19.89
N GLN A 363 0.60 -40.44 18.71
CA GLN A 363 0.82 -39.65 17.50
C GLN A 363 -0.53 -39.22 16.89
N GLY A 364 -0.57 -38.02 16.31
CA GLY A 364 -1.74 -37.49 15.60
C GLY A 364 -2.43 -36.36 16.37
N GLY A 365 -1.98 -35.13 16.12
CA GLY A 365 -2.60 -33.91 16.65
C GLY A 365 -2.19 -33.52 18.07
N LEU A 366 -2.81 -32.46 18.57
CA LEU A 366 -2.57 -31.83 19.88
C LEU A 366 -3.85 -31.86 20.74
N LYS A 367 -3.69 -31.78 22.05
CA LYS A 367 -4.82 -31.69 22.97
C LYS A 367 -5.23 -30.24 23.12
N TYR A 368 -6.54 -29.96 23.12
CA TYR A 368 -7.06 -28.65 23.48
C TYR A 368 -7.83 -28.69 24.81
N ALA A 369 -7.77 -27.59 25.53
CA ALA A 369 -8.65 -27.24 26.63
C ALA A 369 -9.40 -25.95 26.24
N PHE A 370 -10.72 -26.02 26.27
CA PHE A 370 -11.63 -24.97 25.84
C PHE A 370 -12.22 -24.23 27.04
N TYR A 371 -12.23 -22.91 26.99
CA TYR A 371 -12.73 -22.04 28.03
C TYR A 371 -13.76 -21.09 27.44
N LYS A 372 -14.97 -21.05 28.02
CA LYS A 372 -16.02 -20.11 27.59
C LYS A 372 -15.84 -18.79 28.32
N GLY A 373 -15.89 -17.67 27.61
CA GLY A 373 -15.80 -16.35 28.21
C GLY A 373 -15.40 -15.26 27.23
N GLU A 374 -15.42 -14.02 27.71
CA GLU A 374 -15.08 -12.84 26.94
C GLU A 374 -13.79 -12.23 27.50
N TRP A 375 -12.83 -11.99 26.61
CA TRP A 375 -11.52 -11.48 26.97
C TRP A 375 -11.07 -10.44 25.96
N GLU A 376 -10.37 -9.41 26.44
CA GLU A 376 -9.67 -8.44 25.59
C GLU A 376 -8.15 -8.66 25.63
N LYS A 377 -7.68 -9.54 26.52
CA LYS A 377 -6.29 -9.95 26.71
C LYS A 377 -6.23 -11.40 27.15
N MET A 378 -5.10 -12.05 26.90
CA MET A 378 -4.90 -13.46 27.22
C MET A 378 -5.19 -13.75 28.70
N PRO A 379 -6.11 -14.68 28.99
CA PRO A 379 -6.47 -15.00 30.37
C PRO A 379 -5.37 -15.74 31.13
N ASP A 380 -5.43 -15.64 32.46
CA ASP A 380 -4.67 -16.50 33.35
C ASP A 380 -5.36 -17.87 33.46
N PHE A 381 -5.04 -18.79 32.54
CA PHE A 381 -5.65 -20.12 32.47
C PHE A 381 -5.50 -20.95 33.75
N LYS A 382 -4.53 -20.64 34.63
CA LYS A 382 -4.38 -21.34 35.92
C LYS A 382 -5.55 -21.08 36.88
N LYS A 383 -6.29 -19.99 36.67
CA LYS A 383 -7.47 -19.61 37.47
C LYS A 383 -8.78 -20.09 36.86
N LEU A 384 -8.73 -20.74 35.70
CA LEU A 384 -9.90 -21.15 34.96
C LEU A 384 -10.06 -22.67 34.99
N LYS A 385 -11.29 -23.12 34.85
CA LYS A 385 -11.62 -24.54 34.63
C LYS A 385 -12.06 -24.71 33.18
N PRO A 386 -11.53 -25.69 32.43
CA PRO A 386 -11.95 -25.93 31.06
C PRO A 386 -13.40 -26.41 31.03
N ALA A 387 -14.19 -25.87 30.11
CA ALA A 387 -15.56 -26.29 29.83
C ALA A 387 -15.62 -27.52 28.91
N ALA A 388 -14.60 -27.72 28.08
CA ALA A 388 -14.44 -28.91 27.26
C ALA A 388 -12.95 -29.20 27.00
N THR A 389 -12.64 -30.42 26.61
CA THR A 389 -11.31 -30.83 26.14
C THR A 389 -11.46 -31.78 24.97
N GLY A 390 -10.50 -31.80 24.06
CA GLY A 390 -10.50 -32.71 22.93
C GLY A 390 -9.17 -32.73 22.20
N LEU A 391 -9.19 -33.20 20.96
CA LEU A 391 -8.04 -33.19 20.06
C LEU A 391 -8.26 -32.19 18.93
N ILE A 392 -7.19 -31.53 18.53
CA ILE A 392 -7.14 -30.68 17.34
C ILE A 392 -6.01 -31.18 16.44
N ASN A 393 -6.34 -31.40 15.17
CA ASN A 393 -5.40 -31.85 14.15
C ASN A 393 -4.83 -30.67 13.35
N ASP A 394 -3.95 -30.99 12.40
CA ASP A 394 -3.23 -30.06 11.52
C ASP A 394 -4.10 -29.10 10.70
N HIS A 395 -5.39 -29.37 10.57
CA HIS A 395 -6.36 -28.50 9.89
C HIS A 395 -7.03 -27.47 10.80
N PHE A 396 -6.80 -27.55 12.13
CA PHE A 396 -7.43 -26.67 13.12
C PHE A 396 -8.95 -26.53 12.90
N GLU A 397 -9.67 -27.64 12.64
CA GLU A 397 -11.10 -27.57 12.35
C GLU A 397 -11.92 -27.17 13.60
N TRP A 398 -12.46 -25.95 13.59
CA TRP A 398 -13.18 -25.36 14.73
C TRP A 398 -14.61 -25.82 14.88
N ASN A 399 -15.21 -26.44 13.85
CA ASN A 399 -16.64 -26.81 13.84
C ASN A 399 -17.07 -27.69 15.02
N GLN A 400 -16.11 -28.38 15.64
CA GLN A 400 -16.31 -29.28 16.78
C GLN A 400 -16.22 -28.56 18.14
N LEU A 401 -15.86 -27.27 18.17
CA LEU A 401 -15.83 -26.48 19.40
C LEU A 401 -17.25 -26.18 19.91
N PRO A 402 -17.45 -26.08 21.25
CA PRO A 402 -18.77 -25.81 21.84
C PRO A 402 -19.43 -24.50 21.39
N THR A 403 -18.64 -23.50 20.99
CA THR A 403 -19.09 -22.24 20.40
C THR A 403 -18.00 -21.69 19.48
N GLN A 404 -18.42 -20.89 18.50
CA GLN A 404 -17.55 -20.23 17.52
C GLN A 404 -17.25 -18.76 17.87
N ALA A 405 -17.75 -18.27 19.00
CA ALA A 405 -17.50 -16.93 19.52
C ALA A 405 -17.28 -16.96 21.03
N ASN A 406 -16.50 -16.00 21.53
CA ASN A 406 -16.27 -15.73 22.95
C ASN A 406 -15.73 -16.95 23.68
N PHE A 407 -14.49 -17.30 23.33
CA PHE A 407 -13.80 -18.42 23.93
C PHE A 407 -12.29 -18.21 24.02
N ALA A 408 -11.63 -19.05 24.80
CA ALA A 408 -10.19 -19.18 24.82
C ALA A 408 -9.79 -20.66 24.74
N LEU A 409 -8.60 -20.89 24.20
CA LEU A 409 -8.01 -22.21 24.02
C LEU A 409 -6.61 -22.26 24.62
N VAL A 410 -6.31 -23.40 25.20
CA VAL A 410 -4.95 -23.89 25.38
C VAL A 410 -4.82 -25.14 24.56
N ILE A 411 -3.94 -25.13 23.57
CA ILE A 411 -3.62 -26.27 22.72
C ILE A 411 -2.19 -26.70 23.06
N ASP A 412 -1.98 -27.91 23.56
CA ASP A 412 -0.66 -28.38 23.94
C ASP A 412 -0.39 -29.86 23.63
N GLY A 413 0.90 -30.20 23.63
CA GLY A 413 1.40 -31.52 23.30
C GLY A 413 2.87 -31.45 22.95
N TYR A 414 3.28 -32.21 21.94
CA TYR A 414 4.66 -32.29 21.49
C TYR A 414 4.75 -32.23 19.97
N ILE A 415 5.84 -31.66 19.48
CA ILE A 415 6.20 -31.63 18.07
C ILE A 415 7.55 -32.34 17.86
N GLU A 416 7.61 -33.21 16.85
CA GLU A 416 8.85 -33.80 16.35
C GLU A 416 9.48 -32.89 15.30
N ILE A 417 10.73 -32.51 15.54
CA ILE A 417 11.60 -31.85 14.59
C ILE A 417 12.46 -32.93 13.93
N LYS A 418 12.14 -33.23 12.67
CA LYS A 418 12.80 -34.30 11.88
C LYS A 418 14.20 -33.90 11.37
N GLU A 419 14.41 -32.60 11.16
CA GLU A 419 15.61 -32.02 10.55
C GLU A 419 16.29 -31.08 11.54
N GLU A 420 17.63 -31.14 11.67
CA GLU A 420 18.35 -30.14 12.45
C GLU A 420 18.56 -28.87 11.61
N GLY A 421 18.33 -27.69 12.19
CA GLY A 421 18.61 -26.41 11.54
C GLY A 421 17.62 -25.31 11.90
N TYR A 422 17.64 -24.23 11.13
CA TYR A 422 16.69 -23.13 11.31
C TYR A 422 15.28 -23.55 10.93
N HIS A 423 14.37 -23.41 11.90
CA HIS A 423 12.94 -23.51 11.69
C HIS A 423 12.32 -22.12 11.92
N MET A 424 11.34 -21.76 11.11
CA MET A 424 10.55 -20.55 11.34
C MET A 424 9.11 -20.95 11.63
N PHE A 425 8.59 -20.53 12.78
CA PHE A 425 7.17 -20.68 13.11
C PHE A 425 6.40 -19.44 12.67
N VAL A 426 5.19 -19.65 12.16
CA VAL A 426 4.27 -18.61 11.71
C VAL A 426 2.94 -18.81 12.40
N LEU A 427 2.53 -17.82 13.18
CA LEU A 427 1.27 -17.82 13.91
C LEU A 427 0.38 -16.70 13.39
N ASP A 428 -0.73 -17.05 12.77
CA ASP A 428 -1.74 -16.11 12.30
C ASP A 428 -2.98 -16.27 13.17
N SER A 429 -3.56 -15.17 13.66
CA SER A 429 -4.72 -15.21 14.53
C SER A 429 -5.59 -13.96 14.46
N ASP A 430 -6.90 -14.13 14.57
CA ASP A 430 -7.85 -13.11 15.03
C ASP A 430 -7.70 -12.96 16.55
N ASP A 431 -7.67 -11.74 17.07
CA ASP A 431 -7.39 -11.44 18.47
C ASP A 431 -6.09 -12.09 18.98
N GLY A 432 -6.01 -12.38 20.28
CA GLY A 432 -4.75 -12.68 20.93
C GLY A 432 -4.34 -14.14 20.84
N SER A 433 -3.06 -14.38 20.53
CA SER A 433 -2.40 -15.68 20.52
C SER A 433 -0.96 -15.65 21.08
N LYS A 434 -0.54 -16.76 21.69
CA LYS A 434 0.84 -16.96 22.18
C LYS A 434 1.34 -18.35 21.81
N LEU A 435 2.53 -18.42 21.20
CA LEU A 435 3.19 -19.70 20.92
C LEU A 435 4.36 -19.91 21.87
N TYR A 436 4.40 -21.09 22.45
CA TYR A 436 5.47 -21.59 23.28
C TYR A 436 6.06 -22.87 22.67
N LEU A 437 7.38 -22.97 22.71
CA LEU A 437 8.12 -24.16 22.33
C LEU A 437 9.17 -24.41 23.40
N ASN A 438 9.32 -25.66 23.83
CA ASN A 438 10.20 -26.03 24.91
C ASN A 438 9.97 -25.21 26.20
N ASN A 439 8.69 -24.93 26.51
CA ASN A 439 8.24 -24.09 27.63
C ASN A 439 8.76 -22.64 27.61
N LYS A 440 9.30 -22.17 26.47
CA LYS A 440 9.73 -20.78 26.28
C LYS A 440 8.75 -20.09 25.32
N LEU A 441 8.42 -18.84 25.62
CA LEU A 441 7.59 -17.99 24.77
C LEU A 441 8.36 -17.62 23.49
N LEU A 442 7.80 -17.94 22.33
CA LEU A 442 8.36 -17.61 21.01
C LEU A 442 7.64 -16.40 20.41
N ILE A 443 6.31 -16.47 20.35
CA ILE A 443 5.46 -15.45 19.74
C ILE A 443 4.45 -14.97 20.79
N ASN A 444 4.28 -13.65 20.89
CA ASN A 444 3.33 -13.01 21.78
C ASN A 444 2.56 -11.95 21.01
N HIS A 445 1.31 -12.26 20.67
CA HIS A 445 0.39 -11.39 19.99
C HIS A 445 -0.84 -11.24 20.89
N ASP A 446 -0.88 -10.25 21.77
CA ASP A 446 -1.94 -10.13 22.78
C ASP A 446 -2.80 -8.89 22.50
N GLY A 447 -4.11 -9.00 22.71
CA GLY A 447 -5.07 -7.93 22.44
C GLY A 447 -6.09 -8.28 21.36
N LEU A 448 -7.03 -7.35 21.14
CA LEU A 448 -8.04 -7.46 20.09
C LEU A 448 -7.47 -7.04 18.74
N THR A 449 -7.57 -7.91 17.74
CA THR A 449 -7.04 -7.68 16.39
C THR A 449 -7.85 -8.43 15.36
N GLN A 450 -7.95 -7.91 14.14
CA GLN A 450 -8.49 -8.69 13.02
C GLN A 450 -7.35 -9.37 12.27
N MET A 451 -7.56 -10.61 11.85
CA MET A 451 -6.66 -11.34 10.96
C MET A 451 -6.72 -10.69 9.58
N GLN A 452 -5.55 -10.24 9.13
CA GLN A 452 -5.37 -9.56 7.85
C GLN A 452 -4.27 -10.26 7.07
N LEU A 453 -4.30 -10.15 5.74
CA LEU A 453 -3.21 -10.68 4.94
C LEU A 453 -1.87 -10.04 5.38
N GLY A 454 -0.94 -10.85 5.89
CA GLY A 454 0.35 -10.39 6.40
C GLY A 454 0.40 -10.04 7.89
N SER A 455 -0.66 -10.33 8.67
CA SER A 455 -0.64 -10.19 10.15
C SER A 455 0.14 -11.30 10.87
N GLY A 456 0.45 -12.39 10.18
CA GLY A 456 1.13 -13.55 10.75
C GLY A 456 2.42 -13.18 11.48
N GLN A 457 2.49 -13.53 12.76
CA GLN A 457 3.68 -13.33 13.56
C GLN A 457 4.70 -14.44 13.29
N THR A 458 5.98 -14.08 13.14
CA THR A 458 7.01 -15.07 12.78
C THR A 458 8.22 -15.06 13.69
N TYR A 459 8.70 -16.25 14.02
CA TYR A 459 9.89 -16.45 14.85
C TYR A 459 10.79 -17.54 14.27
N ILE A 460 12.03 -17.19 13.90
CA ILE A 460 13.04 -18.15 13.42
C ILE A 460 13.97 -18.59 14.56
N LEU A 461 14.29 -19.87 14.66
CA LEU A 461 15.26 -20.37 15.62
C LEU A 461 15.92 -21.68 15.17
N PRO A 462 17.17 -21.93 15.56
CA PRO A 462 17.85 -23.18 15.31
C PRO A 462 17.36 -24.26 16.28
N LEU A 463 17.00 -25.43 15.76
CA LEU A 463 16.55 -26.59 16.54
C LEU A 463 17.41 -27.81 16.20
N LYS A 464 17.75 -28.60 17.23
CA LYS A 464 18.27 -29.96 17.07
C LYS A 464 17.15 -30.92 16.67
N LYS A 465 17.47 -32.01 15.97
CA LYS A 465 16.50 -33.09 15.72
C LYS A 465 15.98 -33.66 17.05
N GLY A 466 14.67 -33.85 17.16
CA GLY A 466 14.04 -34.49 18.32
C GLY A 466 12.69 -33.88 18.69
N ILE A 467 12.24 -34.14 19.91
CA ILE A 467 10.89 -33.83 20.38
C ILE A 467 10.89 -32.58 21.26
N TYR A 468 9.90 -31.71 21.09
CA TYR A 468 9.75 -30.49 21.88
C TYR A 468 8.32 -30.37 22.40
N PRO A 469 8.09 -29.99 23.67
CA PRO A 469 6.77 -29.61 24.11
C PRO A 469 6.36 -28.32 23.39
N ILE A 470 5.15 -28.30 22.85
CA ILE A 470 4.56 -27.16 22.15
C ILE A 470 3.27 -26.78 22.86
N ARG A 471 3.03 -25.48 22.97
CA ARG A 471 1.80 -24.94 23.55
C ARG A 471 1.40 -23.68 22.80
N LEU A 472 0.14 -23.60 22.43
CA LEU A 472 -0.49 -22.45 21.81
C LEU A 472 -1.63 -22.00 22.73
N GLU A 473 -1.64 -20.71 23.05
CA GLU A 473 -2.73 -20.07 23.77
C GLU A 473 -3.43 -19.10 22.83
N TYR A 474 -4.76 -19.03 22.89
CA TYR A 474 -5.57 -18.24 21.98
C TYR A 474 -6.84 -17.75 22.68
N PHE A 475 -7.33 -16.57 22.34
CA PHE A 475 -8.70 -16.15 22.66
C PHE A 475 -9.35 -15.47 21.46
N LEU A 476 -10.68 -15.59 21.38
CA LEU A 476 -11.52 -14.94 20.39
C LEU A 476 -12.63 -14.16 21.11
N ASN A 477 -12.80 -12.90 20.72
CA ASN A 477 -13.86 -12.02 21.21
C ASN A 477 -14.73 -11.54 20.04
N GLY A 478 -15.87 -12.22 19.83
CA GLY A 478 -16.79 -11.98 18.73
C GLY A 478 -16.29 -12.47 17.37
N GLY A 479 -17.13 -12.30 16.34
CA GLY A 479 -16.77 -12.60 14.94
C GLY A 479 -16.66 -14.09 14.57
N ARG A 480 -16.09 -14.36 13.38
CA ARG A 480 -15.64 -15.70 12.97
C ARG A 480 -14.14 -15.75 13.26
N GLY A 481 -13.71 -16.64 14.15
CA GLY A 481 -12.29 -16.76 14.50
C GLY A 481 -11.44 -17.43 13.42
N GLY A 482 -10.19 -17.02 13.37
CA GLY A 482 -9.12 -17.57 12.57
C GLY A 482 -7.89 -17.76 13.46
N LEU A 483 -7.32 -18.96 13.42
CA LEU A 483 -6.05 -19.28 14.04
C LEU A 483 -5.35 -20.33 13.18
N SER A 484 -4.09 -20.09 12.84
CA SER A 484 -3.29 -20.96 11.99
C SER A 484 -1.85 -20.99 12.49
N LEU A 485 -1.33 -22.18 12.73
CA LEU A 485 0.07 -22.41 13.02
C LEU A 485 0.74 -23.14 11.86
N LYS A 486 1.76 -22.50 11.28
CA LYS A 486 2.57 -23.04 10.19
C LYS A 486 4.04 -22.99 10.57
N TYR A 487 4.87 -23.70 9.81
CA TYR A 487 6.31 -23.62 9.94
C TYR A 487 7.02 -23.70 8.58
N VAL A 488 8.30 -23.33 8.59
CA VAL A 488 9.26 -23.54 7.51
C VAL A 488 10.41 -24.35 8.10
N THR A 489 10.80 -25.44 7.44
CA THR A 489 11.91 -26.32 7.86
C THR A 489 13.19 -25.98 7.08
N PRO A 490 14.38 -26.45 7.50
CA PRO A 490 15.64 -26.15 6.85
C PRO A 490 15.68 -26.45 5.34
N ASN A 491 14.93 -27.47 4.91
CA ASN A 491 14.95 -27.97 3.53
C ASN A 491 13.85 -27.38 2.62
N THR A 492 13.01 -26.47 3.13
CA THR A 492 11.93 -25.85 2.35
C THR A 492 11.89 -24.35 2.58
N SER A 493 11.44 -23.60 1.58
CA SER A 493 11.10 -22.17 1.71
C SER A 493 9.59 -21.93 1.81
N LYS A 494 8.78 -23.00 1.79
CA LYS A 494 7.32 -22.91 1.82
C LYS A 494 6.79 -22.93 3.25
N PHE A 495 5.80 -22.09 3.52
CA PHE A 495 4.97 -22.22 4.71
C PHE A 495 4.12 -23.47 4.60
N ILE A 496 4.39 -24.45 5.45
CA ILE A 496 3.62 -25.70 5.52
C ILE A 496 2.83 -25.72 6.83
N GLY A 497 1.60 -26.26 6.77
CA GLY A 497 0.89 -26.64 8.00
C GLY A 497 1.71 -27.69 8.75
N ILE A 498 1.58 -27.74 10.07
CA ILE A 498 2.32 -28.72 10.87
C ILE A 498 1.62 -30.07 10.76
N PRO A 499 2.19 -31.08 10.07
CA PRO A 499 1.48 -32.33 9.81
C PRO A 499 1.17 -33.11 11.08
N ASP A 500 0.03 -33.82 11.11
CA ASP A 500 -0.34 -34.67 12.25
C ASP A 500 0.72 -35.73 12.60
N GLU A 501 1.47 -36.21 11.61
CA GLU A 501 2.55 -37.19 11.77
C GLU A 501 3.72 -36.69 12.62
N VAL A 502 3.87 -35.38 12.83
CA VAL A 502 4.91 -34.82 13.71
C VAL A 502 4.33 -34.32 15.03
N LEU A 503 3.04 -34.50 15.28
CA LEU A 503 2.35 -34.04 16.47
C LEU A 503 2.04 -35.22 17.39
N TYR A 504 2.20 -34.99 18.70
CA TYR A 504 1.90 -35.98 19.72
C TYR A 504 1.16 -35.34 20.90
N HIS A 505 0.26 -36.09 21.51
CA HIS A 505 -0.47 -35.70 22.71
C HIS A 505 -0.35 -36.77 23.81
N LYS A 506 -0.68 -36.39 25.05
CA LYS A 506 -0.74 -37.28 26.20
C LYS A 506 -2.16 -37.77 26.49
#